data_AF-A0ABD3PC97-F1
#
_entry.id   AF-A0ABD3PC97-F1
#
_cell.length_a   1.000
_cell.length_b   1.000
_cell.length_c   1.000
_cell.angle_alpha   90.00
_cell.angle_beta   90.00
_cell.angle_gamma   90.00
#
_symmetry.space_group_name_H-M   'P 1'
#
loop_
_entity.id
_entity.type
_entity.pdbx_description
1 polymer ?
#
loop_
_entity_poly.entity_id
_entity_poly.type
_entity_poly.pdbx_seq_one_letter_code
_entity_poly.pdbx_strand_id
1 'polypeptide(L)'
;MLVGGISGTGMHVMNNALHKVPLSRQPWLHVGYFFVGAYIGQKWVNLERDLVIDINEIRADKGLPPMVGSGAWIKYKKPETDMY
;
A
#
# COMPACT_ATOMS: atom_id res chain seq x y z
N MET A 1 -1.69 1.50 -8.29
CA MET A 1 -2.79 2.38 -8.77
C MET A 1 -4.05 1.61 -9.19
N LEU A 2 -4.00 0.71 -10.17
CA LEU A 2 -5.21 0.05 -10.71
C LEU A 2 -6.03 -0.71 -9.66
N VAL A 3 -5.37 -1.48 -8.78
CA VAL A 3 -6.03 -2.22 -7.69
C VAL A 3 -6.81 -1.29 -6.75
N GLY A 4 -6.23 -0.13 -6.42
CA GLY A 4 -6.90 0.88 -5.58
C GLY A 4 -8.09 1.55 -6.28
N GLY A 5 -8.01 1.78 -7.59
CA GLY A 5 -9.13 2.36 -8.34
C GLY A 5 -10.30 1.38 -8.50
N ILE A 6 -10.01 0.11 -8.77
CA ILE A 6 -11.03 -0.95 -8.85
C ILE A 6 -11.70 -1.13 -7.49
N SER A 7 -10.94 -1.14 -6.39
CA SER A 7 -11.52 -1.26 -5.04
C SER A 7 -12.39 -0.07 -4.68
N GLY A 8 -11.97 1.17 -5.01
CA GLY A 8 -12.79 2.37 -4.80
C GLY A 8 -14.11 2.33 -5.57
N THR A 9 -14.07 1.91 -6.84
CA THR A 9 -15.28 1.72 -7.66
C THR A 9 -16.18 0.62 -7.08
N GLY A 10 -15.58 -0.51 -6.70
CA GLY A 10 -16.28 -1.63 -6.08
C GLY A 10 -16.97 -1.25 -4.77
N MET A 11 -16.36 -0.42 -3.93
CA MET A 11 -16.96 0.09 -2.70
C MET A 11 -18.21 0.94 -2.99
N HIS A 12 -18.18 1.79 -4.01
CA HIS A 12 -19.35 2.57 -4.39
C HIS A 12 -20.48 1.71 -4.97
N VAL A 13 -20.14 0.73 -5.81
CA VAL A 13 -21.10 -0.28 -6.30
C VAL A 13 -21.72 -1.05 -5.14
N MET A 14 -20.91 -1.47 -4.16
CA MET A 14 -21.37 -2.19 -2.97
C MET A 14 -22.30 -1.33 -2.12
N ASN A 15 -21.97 -0.05 -1.93
CA ASN A 15 -22.83 0.89 -1.21
C ASN A 15 -24.21 1.04 -1.88
N ASN A 16 -24.26 1.06 -3.22
CA ASN A 16 -25.52 1.09 -3.95
C ASN A 16 -26.30 -0.22 -3.80
N ALA A 17 -25.61 -1.36 -3.81
CA ALA A 17 -26.21 -2.67 -3.57
C ALA A 17 -26.82 -2.77 -2.15
N LEU A 18 -26.11 -2.26 -1.13
CA LEU A 18 -26.57 -2.25 0.27
C LEU A 18 -27.85 -1.43 0.45
N HIS A 19 -27.97 -0.30 -0.24
CA HIS A 19 -29.18 0.53 -0.21
C HIS A 19 -30.31 0.04 -1.13
N LYS A 20 -30.13 -1.11 -1.81
CA LYS A 20 -31.08 -1.65 -2.80
C LYS A 20 -31.45 -0.64 -3.89
N VAL A 21 -30.54 0.28 -4.21
CA VAL A 21 -30.68 1.21 -5.33
C VAL A 21 -29.99 0.64 -6.56
N PRO A 22 -30.36 1.04 -7.79
CA PRO A 22 -29.68 0.57 -8.98
C PRO A 22 -28.17 0.83 -8.89
N LEU A 23 -27.36 -0.18 -9.26
CA LEU A 23 -25.90 -0.17 -9.11
C LEU A 23 -25.25 1.05 -9.76
N SER A 24 -25.83 1.52 -10.86
CA SER A 24 -25.42 2.69 -11.65
C SER A 24 -26.36 3.88 -11.47
N ARG A 25 -26.93 4.10 -10.27
CA ARG A 25 -27.76 5.28 -9.98
C ARG A 25 -27.05 6.61 -10.28
N GLN A 26 -25.76 6.70 -9.95
CA GLN A 26 -24.92 7.87 -10.18
C GLN A 26 -23.57 7.42 -10.78
N PRO A 27 -23.49 7.25 -12.12
CA PRO A 27 -22.33 6.62 -12.74
C PRO A 27 -21.05 7.46 -12.62
N TRP A 28 -21.18 8.79 -12.57
CA TRP A 28 -20.05 9.70 -12.41
C TRP A 28 -19.36 9.56 -11.04
N LEU A 29 -20.09 9.12 -10.01
CA LEU A 29 -19.47 8.83 -8.71
C LEU A 29 -18.52 7.64 -8.78
N HIS A 30 -18.78 6.62 -9.62
CA HIS A 30 -17.85 5.51 -9.83
C HIS A 30 -16.48 6.00 -10.28
N VAL A 31 -16.45 6.98 -11.19
CA VAL A 31 -15.22 7.62 -11.67
C VAL A 31 -14.53 8.41 -10.56
N GLY A 32 -15.29 9.16 -9.76
CA GLY A 32 -14.74 9.87 -8.60
C GLY A 32 -14.08 8.92 -7.60
N TYR A 33 -14.79 7.86 -7.21
CA TYR A 33 -14.26 6.84 -6.29
C TYR A 33 -13.12 6.02 -6.90
N PHE A 34 -13.07 5.85 -8.21
CA PHE A 34 -11.92 5.26 -8.90
C PHE A 34 -10.65 6.09 -8.69
N PHE A 35 -10.70 7.41 -8.93
CA PHE A 35 -9.55 8.28 -8.76
C PHE A 35 -9.13 8.41 -7.29
N VAL A 36 -10.10 8.54 -6.38
CA VAL A 36 -9.83 8.57 -4.93
C VAL A 36 -9.17 7.26 -4.48
N GLY A 37 -9.71 6.11 -4.88
CA GLY A 37 -9.13 4.81 -4.56
C GLY A 37 -7.74 4.61 -5.16
N ALA A 38 -7.50 5.08 -6.39
CA ALA A 38 -6.19 5.02 -7.03
C ALA A 38 -5.15 5.90 -6.30
N TYR A 39 -5.54 7.11 -5.87
CA TYR A 39 -4.69 8.02 -5.11
C TYR A 39 -4.32 7.44 -3.74
N ILE A 40 -5.32 6.96 -2.98
CA ILE A 40 -5.09 6.33 -1.67
C ILE A 40 -4.23 5.07 -1.82
N GLY A 41 -4.52 4.23 -2.82
CA GLY A 41 -3.74 3.02 -3.08
C GLY A 41 -2.28 3.32 -3.43
N GLN A 42 -1.99 4.42 -4.14
CA GLN A 42 -0.62 4.85 -4.39
C GLN A 42 0.05 5.35 -3.10
N LYS A 43 -0.66 6.18 -2.31
CA LYS A 43 -0.14 6.71 -1.05
C LYS A 43 0.19 5.59 -0.06
N TRP A 44 -0.64 4.54 0.00
CA TRP A 44 -0.41 3.37 0.84
C TRP A 44 0.88 2.63 0.48
N VAL A 45 1.12 2.37 -0.81
CA VAL A 45 2.34 1.69 -1.28
C VAL A 45 3.60 2.51 -0.96
N ASN A 46 3.52 3.83 -1.04
CA ASN A 46 4.66 4.68 -0.66
C ASN A 46 4.90 4.62 0.85
N LEU A 47 3.83 4.75 1.65
CA LEU A 47 3.92 4.67 3.11
C LEU A 47 4.46 3.31 3.59
N GLU A 48 4.09 2.21 2.94
CA GLU A 48 4.64 0.89 3.23
C GLU A 48 6.16 0.83 3.00
N ARG A 49 6.66 1.48 1.94
CA ARG A 49 8.10 1.56 1.67
C ARG A 49 8.84 2.39 2.71
N ASP A 50 8.28 3.55 3.06
CA ASP A 50 8.87 4.45 4.05
C ASP A 50 8.97 3.75 5.42
N LEU A 51 7.89 3.09 5.86
CA LEU A 51 7.89 2.32 7.11
C LEU A 51 8.89 1.16 7.11
N VAL A 52 9.09 0.48 5.97
CA VAL A 52 10.09 -0.60 5.88
C VAL A 52 11.50 -0.04 6.03
N ILE A 53 11.78 1.15 5.50
CA ILE A 53 13.07 1.83 5.67
C ILE A 53 13.27 2.18 7.15
N ASP A 54 12.30 2.84 7.77
CA ASP A 54 12.37 3.22 9.19
C ASP A 54 12.59 2.00 10.10
N ILE A 55 11.88 0.90 9.84
CA ILE A 55 12.04 -0.34 10.60
C ILE A 55 13.44 -0.95 10.41
N ASN A 56 14.00 -0.85 9.21
CA ASN A 56 15.33 -1.38 8.91
C ASN A 56 16.43 -0.52 9.56
N GLU A 57 16.23 0.79 9.67
CA GLU A 57 17.12 1.68 10.44
C GLU A 57 17.12 1.30 11.93
N ILE A 58 15.93 1.17 12.54
CA ILE A 58 15.79 0.76 13.95
C ILE A 58 16.40 -0.64 14.19
N ARG A 59 16.35 -1.52 13.20
CA ARG A 59 16.96 -2.85 13.28
C ARG A 59 18.47 -2.81 13.15
N ALA A 60 19.00 -1.96 12.27
CA ALA A 60 20.44 -1.78 12.12
C ALA A 60 21.07 -1.30 13.44
N ASP A 61 20.43 -0.35 14.13
CA ASP A 61 20.87 0.13 15.45
C ASP A 61 20.92 -0.98 16.52
N LYS A 62 20.08 -2.01 16.36
CA LYS A 62 19.98 -3.15 17.28
C LYS A 62 20.79 -4.37 16.82
N GLY A 63 21.55 -4.27 15.73
CA GLY A 63 22.29 -5.39 15.15
C GLY A 63 21.39 -6.52 14.60
N LEU A 64 20.13 -6.22 14.30
CA LEU A 64 19.15 -7.19 13.79
C LEU A 64 19.16 -7.20 12.24
N PRO A 65 18.89 -8.35 11.61
CA PRO A 65 18.81 -8.44 10.15
C PRO A 65 17.61 -7.65 9.59
N PRO A 66 17.72 -7.07 8.39
CA PRO A 66 16.67 -6.27 7.79
C PRO A 66 15.46 -7.12 7.39
N MET A 67 14.26 -6.51 7.41
CA MET A 67 13.07 -7.08 6.81
C MET A 67 13.04 -6.80 5.30
N VAL A 68 12.91 -7.87 4.52
CA VAL A 68 12.82 -7.89 3.04
C VAL A 68 11.40 -8.24 2.57
N GLY A 69 10.39 -7.80 3.31
CA GLY A 69 8.99 -8.20 3.14
C GLY A 69 8.17 -7.45 2.08
N SER A 70 8.62 -6.28 1.61
CA SER A 70 8.03 -5.63 0.43
C SER A 70 8.99 -5.83 -0.74
N GLY A 71 8.50 -5.92 -1.98
CA GLY A 71 9.28 -6.26 -3.18
C GLY A 71 10.44 -5.33 -3.57
N ALA A 72 11.02 -4.60 -2.62
CA ALA A 72 12.29 -3.90 -2.73
C ALA A 72 13.44 -4.90 -2.56
N TRP A 73 14.25 -5.07 -3.61
CA TRP A 73 15.49 -5.84 -3.54
C TRP A 73 16.57 -5.00 -2.83
N ILE A 74 16.59 -5.05 -1.50
CA ILE A 74 17.63 -4.40 -0.71
C ILE A 74 18.81 -5.38 -0.64
N LYS A 75 19.93 -5.04 -1.30
CA LYS A 75 21.14 -5.87 -1.26
C LYS A 75 21.68 -5.88 0.17
N TYR A 76 21.42 -6.96 0.89
CA TYR A 76 21.96 -7.19 2.23
C TYR A 76 23.49 -7.19 2.17
N LYS A 77 24.12 -6.19 2.78
CA LYS A 77 25.53 -6.28 3.18
C LYS A 77 25.54 -6.90 4.57
N LYS A 78 26.14 -8.09 4.71
CA LYS A 78 26.43 -8.66 6.02
C LYS A 78 27.20 -7.62 6.84
N PRO A 79 26.92 -7.44 8.14
CA PRO A 79 27.83 -6.71 9.00
C PRO A 79 29.18 -7.43 8.92
N GLU A 80 30.24 -6.69 8.58
CA GLU A 80 31.59 -7.20 8.70
C GLU A 80 31.77 -7.54 10.17
N THR A 81 31.90 -8.84 10.45
CA THR A 81 32.34 -9.31 11.75
C THR A 81 33.69 -8.66 12.00
N ASP A 82 33.69 -7.61 12.81
CA ASP A 82 34.89 -7.12 13.46
C ASP A 82 35.44 -8.30 14.27
N MET A 83 36.48 -8.90 13.70
CA MET A 83 37.38 -9.80 14.38
C MET A 83 37.97 -9.01 15.55
N TYR A 84 37.71 -9.45 16.77
CA TYR A 84 38.63 -9.66 17.91
C TYR A 84 37.83 -9.80 19.21
#